data_AF-A0A7S2ME47-F1
#
_entry.id   AF-A0A7S2ME47-F1
#
_cell.length_a   1.000
_cell.length_b   1.000
_cell.length_c   1.000
_cell.angle_alpha   90.00
_cell.angle_beta   90.00
_cell.angle_gamma   90.00
#
_symmetry.space_group_name_H-M   'P 1'
#
loop_
_entity.id
_entity.type
_entity.pdbx_description
1 polymer ?
#
loop_
_entity_poly.entity_id
_entity_poly.type
_entity_poly.pdbx_seq_one_letter_code
_entity_poly.pdbx_strand_id
1 'polypeptide(L)'
;EPLIWPANRGCSFATGTCLSSGSAQFDGFCATAQEQGCSPDHKAKAICNLASYSSDLAAGYQYFSDAKQGGKLAQADYCPYYAGTTNGDCETASNAPASTDNYRAESYGSSARCVTSSLAQAINGFTVIGQSPACYQTRCSTSGTLELRVLLQDGTEVWLECATPGATISPPESAAIDGSITCPSLSSSLLCTPYACPGLTCKNSSGCNGGVCTCGTAFGTSCPEATDGSTTPGTSTSTSSPPLNPPPANPPTGDPTAQDTSTSTSSPSSPAPEVPPPQPPLPPPPSVPPELTQIKYSFTATGDETDYDAAKISSMKDIIAAKAGVTADHVDIKVTAGSVNVVVTIVTEAETASATATSLSTGSGIFASGTALETAMANGGVSIDVESVTQATTILAFSPPPSLPQPSPPPPVLPPPSGGSNNTAAIVGGAVGGASGLIFGLIGFAVYKKKKATVKHIAA
;
A
#
# COMPACT_ATOMS: atom_id res chain seq x y z
N GLU A 1 -5.33 6.35 16.28
CA GLU A 1 -4.78 7.24 15.24
C GLU A 1 -5.95 7.82 14.46
N PRO A 2 -5.96 9.11 14.06
CA PRO A 2 -6.93 9.62 13.10
C PRO A 2 -6.72 8.93 11.74
N LEU A 3 -7.79 8.66 11.00
CA LEU A 3 -7.70 7.98 9.71
C LEU A 3 -7.21 8.97 8.64
N ILE A 4 -5.97 8.80 8.19
CA ILE A 4 -5.32 9.68 7.18
C ILE A 4 -6.06 9.55 5.83
N TRP A 5 -6.20 8.34 5.31
CA TRP A 5 -6.91 8.09 4.04
C TRP A 5 -8.35 7.60 4.30
N PRO A 6 -9.41 8.22 3.76
CA PRO A 6 -9.45 9.27 2.74
C PRO A 6 -9.95 10.63 3.29
N ALA A 7 -9.25 11.21 4.26
CA ALA A 7 -9.69 12.44 4.91
C ALA A 7 -9.88 13.62 3.94
N ASN A 8 -10.94 14.41 4.15
CA ASN A 8 -11.25 15.64 3.42
C ASN A 8 -11.40 15.51 1.88
N ARG A 9 -11.52 14.30 1.31
CA ARG A 9 -11.66 14.09 -0.15
C ARG A 9 -13.03 14.44 -0.75
N GLY A 10 -14.03 14.73 0.09
CA GLY A 10 -15.34 15.24 -0.33
C GLY A 10 -16.27 14.20 -0.99
N CYS A 11 -17.46 14.64 -1.40
CA CYS A 11 -18.50 13.74 -1.92
C CYS A 11 -18.11 13.04 -3.24
N SER A 12 -17.37 13.72 -4.12
CA SER A 12 -16.90 13.16 -5.39
C SER A 12 -16.00 11.93 -5.22
N PHE A 13 -15.27 11.84 -4.11
CA PHE A 13 -14.50 10.64 -3.76
C PHE A 13 -15.42 9.47 -3.35
N ALA A 14 -16.47 9.76 -2.60
CA ALA A 14 -17.38 8.74 -2.05
C ALA A 14 -18.46 8.27 -3.03
N THR A 15 -18.74 9.01 -4.11
CA THR A 15 -19.79 8.69 -5.09
C THR A 15 -19.33 8.70 -6.55
N GLY A 16 -18.08 9.02 -6.82
CA GLY A 16 -17.47 9.00 -8.14
C GLY A 16 -16.61 7.75 -8.37
N THR A 17 -15.96 7.67 -9.53
CA THR A 17 -14.95 6.65 -9.79
C THR A 17 -13.56 7.13 -9.37
N CYS A 18 -12.75 6.22 -8.83
CA CYS A 18 -11.35 6.49 -8.46
C CYS A 18 -10.46 6.87 -9.66
N LEU A 19 -10.76 6.29 -10.83
CA LEU A 19 -10.15 6.59 -12.12
C LEU A 19 -11.25 7.04 -13.11
N SER A 20 -10.88 7.90 -14.06
CA SER A 20 -11.71 8.27 -15.20
C SER A 20 -10.86 8.25 -16.47
N SER A 21 -11.35 7.60 -17.53
CA SER A 21 -10.64 7.49 -18.82
C SER A 21 -9.19 6.97 -18.70
N GLY A 22 -8.93 6.06 -17.75
CA GLY A 22 -7.59 5.54 -17.46
C GLY A 22 -6.66 6.50 -16.70
N SER A 23 -7.18 7.54 -16.04
CA SER A 23 -6.40 8.47 -15.21
C SER A 23 -6.96 8.58 -13.79
N ALA A 24 -6.10 8.50 -12.78
CA ALA A 24 -6.47 8.67 -11.37
C ALA A 24 -7.15 10.03 -11.11
N GLN A 25 -8.21 10.05 -10.30
CA GLN A 25 -8.96 11.27 -9.96
C GLN A 25 -8.56 11.88 -8.60
N PHE A 26 -7.80 11.14 -7.78
CA PHE A 26 -7.35 11.55 -6.46
C PHE A 26 -5.95 11.00 -6.18
N ASP A 27 -5.11 11.75 -5.43
CA ASP A 27 -3.79 11.25 -5.03
C ASP A 27 -3.91 9.93 -4.26
N GLY A 28 -2.97 9.00 -4.45
CA GLY A 28 -2.99 7.66 -3.83
C GLY A 28 -3.58 6.57 -4.74
N PHE A 29 -4.47 6.93 -5.67
CA PHE A 29 -4.79 6.07 -6.82
C PHE A 29 -3.70 6.18 -7.91
N CYS A 30 -3.59 5.15 -8.74
CA CYS A 30 -2.58 5.03 -9.79
C CYS A 30 -3.19 4.42 -11.07
N ALA A 31 -2.50 4.48 -12.20
CA ALA A 31 -3.05 3.99 -13.47
C ALA A 31 -2.10 3.13 -14.30
N THR A 32 -0.80 3.15 -14.01
CA THR A 32 0.22 2.42 -14.77
C THR A 32 0.76 1.23 -13.97
N ALA A 33 0.93 0.07 -14.60
CA ALA A 33 1.52 -1.09 -13.92
C ALA A 33 2.97 -0.80 -13.49
N GLN A 34 3.36 -1.25 -12.30
CA GLN A 34 4.68 -0.99 -11.68
C GLN A 34 5.04 0.50 -11.42
N GLU A 35 4.09 1.42 -11.60
CA GLU A 35 4.26 2.85 -11.29
C GLU A 35 4.63 3.04 -9.81
N GLN A 36 5.72 3.77 -9.55
CA GLN A 36 6.22 4.02 -8.20
C GLN A 36 5.65 5.33 -7.64
N GLY A 37 5.18 5.29 -6.40
CA GLY A 37 4.63 6.44 -5.71
C GLY A 37 4.63 6.26 -4.20
N CYS A 38 3.79 7.02 -3.52
CA CYS A 38 3.60 6.92 -2.07
C CYS A 38 2.25 6.28 -1.76
N SER A 39 2.17 5.50 -0.69
CA SER A 39 0.91 4.95 -0.20
C SER A 39 -0.10 6.08 0.10
N PRO A 40 -1.43 5.84 0.02
CA PRO A 40 -2.44 6.89 0.22
C PRO A 40 -2.42 7.59 1.60
N ASP A 41 -1.77 6.98 2.59
CA ASP A 41 -1.52 7.52 3.93
C ASP A 41 -0.14 8.20 4.09
N HIS A 42 0.65 8.24 3.01
CA HIS A 42 2.04 8.69 2.95
C HIS A 42 3.00 7.96 3.91
N LYS A 43 2.68 6.76 4.42
CA LYS A 43 3.58 6.01 5.32
C LYS A 43 4.68 5.22 4.62
N ALA A 44 4.48 4.80 3.36
CA ALA A 44 5.43 3.94 2.65
C ALA A 44 5.69 4.38 1.21
N LYS A 45 6.91 4.10 0.72
CA LYS A 45 7.19 3.92 -0.71
C LYS A 45 6.35 2.76 -1.23
N ALA A 46 5.74 2.95 -2.39
CA ALA A 46 4.67 2.11 -2.86
C ALA A 46 4.74 1.87 -4.37
N ILE A 47 4.11 0.79 -4.81
CA ILE A 47 3.99 0.40 -6.22
C ILE A 47 2.50 0.26 -6.56
N CYS A 48 2.10 0.73 -7.75
CA CYS A 48 0.72 0.62 -8.21
C CYS A 48 0.27 -0.85 -8.25
N ASN A 49 -0.82 -1.17 -7.53
CA ASN A 49 -1.33 -2.53 -7.42
C ASN A 49 -2.26 -2.94 -8.57
N LEU A 50 -2.09 -2.34 -9.75
CA LEU A 50 -2.81 -2.72 -10.97
C LEU A 50 -2.57 -4.20 -11.31
N ALA A 51 -3.61 -4.87 -11.75
CA ALA A 51 -3.63 -6.26 -12.20
C ALA A 51 -4.52 -6.43 -13.43
N SER A 52 -4.33 -7.56 -14.11
CA SER A 52 -5.18 -8.03 -15.19
C SER A 52 -5.85 -9.34 -14.77
N TYR A 53 -7.15 -9.47 -15.05
CA TYR A 53 -7.97 -10.62 -14.69
C TYR A 53 -8.21 -11.53 -15.91
N SER A 54 -8.50 -12.82 -15.68
CA SER A 54 -8.77 -13.77 -16.77
C SER A 54 -10.14 -13.53 -17.42
N SER A 55 -11.12 -13.13 -16.62
CA SER A 55 -12.46 -12.67 -17.02
C SER A 55 -12.64 -11.19 -16.74
N ASP A 56 -13.56 -10.57 -17.46
CA ASP A 56 -14.00 -9.18 -17.29
C ASP A 56 -14.46 -8.93 -15.85
N LEU A 57 -14.11 -7.78 -15.28
CA LEU A 57 -14.64 -7.30 -14.00
C LEU A 57 -16.13 -6.94 -14.14
N ALA A 58 -16.87 -6.91 -13.03
CA ALA A 58 -18.25 -6.43 -13.04
C ALA A 58 -18.30 -4.94 -13.47
N ALA A 59 -19.35 -4.54 -14.19
CA ALA A 59 -19.41 -3.23 -14.87
C ALA A 59 -19.27 -1.99 -13.97
N GLY A 60 -19.50 -2.09 -12.65
CA GLY A 60 -19.23 -1.01 -11.69
C GLY A 60 -17.75 -0.82 -11.33
N TYR A 61 -16.89 -1.78 -11.70
CA TYR A 61 -15.46 -1.86 -11.38
C TYR A 61 -14.57 -1.76 -12.63
N GLN A 62 -15.15 -1.47 -13.81
CA GLN A 62 -14.42 -1.33 -15.07
C GLN A 62 -13.93 0.13 -15.23
N TYR A 63 -12.70 0.39 -14.79
CA TYR A 63 -12.10 1.74 -14.80
C TYR A 63 -11.26 2.08 -16.04
N PHE A 64 -10.94 1.06 -16.84
CA PHE A 64 -10.09 1.14 -18.03
C PHE A 64 -10.86 0.81 -19.31
N SER A 65 -10.23 0.97 -20.47
CA SER A 65 -10.77 0.52 -21.75
C SER A 65 -10.78 -1.01 -21.90
N ASP A 66 -9.89 -1.70 -21.20
CA ASP A 66 -9.96 -3.15 -21.00
C ASP A 66 -10.78 -3.45 -19.75
N ALA A 67 -11.90 -4.17 -19.92
CA ALA A 67 -12.78 -4.61 -18.85
C ALA A 67 -12.09 -5.57 -17.85
N LYS A 68 -10.90 -6.08 -18.17
CA LYS A 68 -10.10 -6.99 -17.34
C LYS A 68 -9.04 -6.29 -16.48
N GLN A 69 -8.91 -4.97 -16.53
CA GLN A 69 -7.91 -4.22 -15.77
C GLN A 69 -8.51 -3.57 -14.52
N GLY A 70 -7.82 -3.72 -13.38
CA GLY A 70 -8.23 -3.14 -12.09
C GLY A 70 -7.21 -3.39 -10.98
N GLY A 71 -7.36 -2.71 -9.84
CA GLY A 71 -6.53 -2.90 -8.66
C GLY A 71 -6.79 -4.23 -7.93
N LYS A 72 -5.75 -4.80 -7.33
CA LYS A 72 -5.79 -6.15 -6.72
C LYS A 72 -6.84 -6.39 -5.62
N LEU A 73 -7.40 -5.35 -4.98
CA LEU A 73 -8.33 -5.51 -3.84
C LEU A 73 -9.79 -5.20 -4.20
N ALA A 74 -10.65 -6.20 -4.04
CA ALA A 74 -12.11 -6.04 -4.10
C ALA A 74 -12.66 -5.13 -2.99
N GLN A 75 -11.96 -5.02 -1.84
CA GLN A 75 -12.31 -4.11 -0.74
C GLN A 75 -12.04 -2.63 -1.07
N ALA A 76 -11.29 -2.37 -2.14
CA ALA A 76 -11.12 -1.04 -2.73
C ALA A 76 -11.95 -0.91 -4.03
N ASP A 77 -13.01 -1.72 -4.20
CA ASP A 77 -13.83 -1.81 -5.41
C ASP A 77 -13.03 -2.07 -6.71
N TYR A 78 -11.87 -2.74 -6.60
CA TYR A 78 -10.88 -2.88 -7.68
C TYR A 78 -10.30 -1.56 -8.21
N CYS A 79 -10.30 -0.50 -7.41
CA CYS A 79 -9.54 0.72 -7.69
C CYS A 79 -8.03 0.46 -7.55
N PRO A 80 -7.23 0.65 -8.61
CA PRO A 80 -5.77 0.58 -8.51
C PRO A 80 -5.22 1.72 -7.66
N TYR A 81 -4.45 1.37 -6.63
CA TYR A 81 -3.82 2.29 -5.70
C TYR A 81 -2.36 1.93 -5.43
N TYR A 82 -1.59 2.90 -4.93
CA TYR A 82 -0.21 2.72 -4.54
C TYR A 82 -0.12 1.84 -3.27
N ALA A 83 0.16 0.55 -3.44
CA ALA A 83 0.35 -0.36 -2.32
C ALA A 83 1.77 -0.22 -1.75
N GLY A 84 1.87 0.12 -0.47
CA GLY A 84 3.14 0.22 0.25
C GLY A 84 3.90 -1.11 0.22
N THR A 85 5.21 -1.06 -0.01
CA THR A 85 6.08 -2.24 0.05
C THR A 85 6.67 -2.40 1.45
N THR A 86 6.94 -3.62 1.90
CA THR A 86 7.44 -3.90 3.26
C THR A 86 8.77 -3.18 3.55
N ASN A 87 9.68 -3.17 2.59
CA ASN A 87 10.96 -2.45 2.65
C ASN A 87 10.82 -0.95 2.31
N GLY A 88 9.61 -0.50 2.01
CA GLY A 88 9.26 0.88 1.66
C GLY A 88 8.65 1.68 2.79
N ASP A 89 8.22 1.05 3.89
CA ASP A 89 7.71 1.75 5.08
C ASP A 89 8.75 2.73 5.62
N CYS A 90 8.37 4.01 5.68
CA CYS A 90 9.20 5.10 6.16
C CYS A 90 9.29 5.13 7.69
N GLU A 91 8.29 4.61 8.41
CA GLU A 91 8.27 4.62 9.89
C GLU A 91 9.31 3.65 10.48
N THR A 92 9.63 2.57 9.75
CA THR A 92 10.66 1.57 10.09
C THR A 92 12.08 2.03 9.71
N ALA A 93 12.90 2.37 10.70
CA ALA A 93 14.26 2.89 10.49
C ALA A 93 15.24 1.92 9.77
N SER A 94 15.02 0.60 9.83
CA SER A 94 15.84 -0.40 9.13
C SER A 94 15.59 -0.47 7.63
N ASN A 95 14.55 0.22 7.12
CA ASN A 95 14.27 0.35 5.69
C ASN A 95 15.03 1.52 5.03
N ALA A 96 15.81 2.28 5.82
CA ALA A 96 16.60 3.39 5.30
C ALA A 96 17.66 2.91 4.29
N PRO A 97 17.90 3.65 3.19
CA PRO A 97 19.07 3.40 2.35
C PRO A 97 20.36 3.57 3.16
N ALA A 98 21.37 2.78 2.86
CA ALA A 98 22.70 2.93 3.46
C ALA A 98 23.26 4.33 3.16
N SER A 99 24.16 4.85 4.01
CA SER A 99 24.79 6.17 3.80
C SER A 99 25.67 6.23 2.54
N THR A 100 26.02 5.09 1.96
CA THR A 100 26.66 4.93 0.63
C THR A 100 25.69 5.08 -0.55
N ASP A 101 24.38 5.00 -0.30
CA ASP A 101 23.34 4.87 -1.32
C ASP A 101 22.14 5.81 -1.09
N ASN A 102 22.21 6.68 -0.08
CA ASN A 102 21.17 7.64 0.27
C ASN A 102 21.19 8.90 -0.62
N TYR A 103 21.22 8.70 -1.94
CA TYR A 103 21.39 9.79 -2.92
C TYR A 103 20.28 10.86 -2.87
N ARG A 104 19.13 10.57 -2.24
CA ARG A 104 18.02 11.53 -2.06
C ARG A 104 17.97 12.22 -0.69
N ALA A 105 18.98 12.03 0.15
CA ALA A 105 19.06 12.57 1.52
C ALA A 105 17.84 12.19 2.39
N GLU A 106 17.33 10.98 2.19
CA GLU A 106 16.16 10.41 2.87
C GLU A 106 16.41 10.26 4.38
N SER A 107 15.35 10.43 5.17
CA SER A 107 15.39 10.21 6.61
C SER A 107 14.15 9.41 7.07
N TYR A 108 14.41 8.20 7.55
CA TYR A 108 13.39 7.26 8.05
C TYR A 108 13.20 7.37 9.57
N GLY A 109 12.12 6.83 10.11
CA GLY A 109 11.78 6.84 11.54
C GLY A 109 10.32 7.24 11.77
N SER A 110 9.83 7.20 13.01
CA SER A 110 8.38 7.22 13.33
C SER A 110 7.58 8.48 12.91
N SER A 111 8.22 9.58 12.50
CA SER A 111 7.54 10.73 11.87
C SER A 111 7.76 10.83 10.36
N ALA A 112 8.45 9.87 9.74
CA ALA A 112 8.82 9.94 8.34
C ALA A 112 7.65 9.62 7.41
N ARG A 113 7.55 10.41 6.34
CA ARG A 113 6.49 10.28 5.35
C ARG A 113 7.08 10.25 3.95
N CYS A 114 6.44 9.48 3.08
CA CYS A 114 6.78 9.38 1.69
C CYS A 114 6.27 10.61 0.93
N VAL A 115 7.15 11.21 0.11
CA VAL A 115 6.82 12.26 -0.86
C VAL A 115 7.48 11.97 -2.21
N THR A 116 7.00 12.58 -3.28
CA THR A 116 7.71 12.59 -4.56
C THR A 116 8.91 13.53 -4.46
N SER A 117 10.10 13.03 -4.78
CA SER A 117 11.36 13.76 -4.67
C SER A 117 12.25 13.56 -5.89
N SER A 118 12.79 14.65 -6.42
CA SER A 118 13.93 14.67 -7.35
C SER A 118 15.24 15.00 -6.66
N LEU A 119 15.28 15.11 -5.32
CA LEU A 119 16.51 15.46 -4.59
C LEU A 119 17.66 14.51 -4.95
N ALA A 120 18.85 15.08 -5.15
CA ALA A 120 20.05 14.39 -5.58
C ALA A 120 21.30 15.02 -4.94
N GLN A 121 21.92 14.32 -3.99
CA GLN A 121 23.26 14.63 -3.47
C GLN A 121 24.30 13.71 -4.08
N ALA A 122 25.53 14.20 -4.22
CA ALA A 122 26.65 13.42 -4.74
C ALA A 122 27.26 12.53 -3.65
N ILE A 123 27.17 11.21 -3.80
CA ILE A 123 27.79 10.23 -2.90
C ILE A 123 28.89 9.51 -3.67
N ASN A 124 30.12 9.57 -3.15
CA ASN A 124 31.33 8.99 -3.77
C ASN A 124 31.58 9.45 -5.23
N GLY A 125 31.02 10.61 -5.62
CA GLY A 125 31.09 11.16 -6.99
C GLY A 125 29.89 10.82 -7.89
N PHE A 126 28.94 10.01 -7.43
CA PHE A 126 27.75 9.60 -8.17
C PHE A 126 26.48 10.33 -7.68
N THR A 127 25.54 10.60 -8.58
CA THR A 127 24.23 11.20 -8.29
C THR A 127 23.11 10.37 -8.94
N VAL A 128 21.86 10.60 -8.51
CA VAL A 128 20.67 10.01 -9.16
C VAL A 128 19.88 11.10 -9.89
N ILE A 129 19.24 10.72 -11.00
CA ILE A 129 18.41 11.63 -11.82
C ILE A 129 16.93 11.22 -11.81
N GLY A 130 16.06 12.19 -12.10
CA GLY A 130 14.61 12.03 -12.14
C GLY A 130 13.94 11.97 -10.75
N GLN A 131 12.62 11.84 -10.74
CA GLN A 131 11.81 11.74 -9.51
C GLN A 131 11.62 10.28 -9.08
N SER A 132 11.47 10.05 -7.77
CA SER A 132 10.91 8.81 -7.21
C SER A 132 10.19 9.12 -5.88
N PRO A 133 9.38 8.21 -5.33
CA PRO A 133 9.03 8.27 -3.91
C PRO A 133 10.27 8.21 -3.02
N ALA A 134 10.28 9.02 -1.96
CA ALA A 134 11.36 9.14 -0.97
C ALA A 134 10.78 9.47 0.42
N CYS A 135 11.40 8.93 1.48
CA CYS A 135 10.99 9.11 2.86
C CYS A 135 11.78 10.25 3.54
N TYR A 136 11.08 11.16 4.22
CA TYR A 136 11.71 12.19 5.07
C TYR A 136 10.96 12.31 6.39
N GLN A 137 11.69 12.40 7.51
CA GLN A 137 11.15 12.73 8.82
C GLN A 137 10.41 14.06 8.76
N THR A 138 9.18 14.08 9.26
CA THR A 138 8.35 15.29 9.30
C THR A 138 8.28 15.86 10.70
N ARG A 139 8.07 17.18 10.76
CA ARG A 139 7.60 17.91 11.94
C ARG A 139 6.62 18.99 11.49
N CYS A 140 6.08 19.72 12.45
CA CYS A 140 5.25 20.88 12.18
C CYS A 140 5.86 22.10 12.86
N SER A 141 5.92 23.22 12.14
CA SER A 141 6.34 24.50 12.69
C SER A 141 5.33 25.03 13.71
N THR A 142 5.67 26.09 14.44
CA THR A 142 4.77 26.74 15.39
C THR A 142 3.54 27.39 14.74
N SER A 143 3.52 27.57 13.41
CA SER A 143 2.35 27.99 12.64
C SER A 143 1.49 26.82 12.13
N GLY A 144 1.86 25.58 12.45
CA GLY A 144 1.19 24.37 11.94
C GLY A 144 1.58 24.00 10.50
N THR A 145 2.68 24.56 9.98
CA THR A 145 3.17 24.24 8.63
C THR A 145 4.00 22.96 8.65
N LEU A 146 3.81 22.08 7.66
CA LEU A 146 4.60 20.86 7.52
C LEU A 146 6.05 21.19 7.14
N GLU A 147 7.02 20.62 7.85
CA GLU A 147 8.44 20.70 7.52
C GLU A 147 9.02 19.29 7.31
N LEU A 148 9.88 19.11 6.31
CA LEU A 148 10.53 17.84 5.98
C LEU A 148 12.05 17.90 6.19
N ARG A 149 12.61 16.88 6.84
CA ARG A 149 14.02 16.78 7.22
C ARG A 149 14.87 16.16 6.10
N VAL A 150 15.64 16.98 5.41
CA VAL A 150 16.69 16.57 4.50
C VAL A 150 17.99 16.47 5.30
N LEU A 151 18.63 15.30 5.29
CA LEU A 151 19.90 15.08 6.00
C LEU A 151 20.99 14.67 4.99
N LEU A 152 21.96 15.56 4.79
CA LEU A 152 23.02 15.38 3.81
C LEU A 152 24.14 14.45 4.31
N GLN A 153 24.94 13.92 3.39
CA GLN A 153 26.00 12.94 3.68
C GLN A 153 27.11 13.49 4.59
N ASP A 154 27.34 14.81 4.54
CA ASP A 154 28.29 15.53 5.42
C ASP A 154 27.74 15.76 6.85
N GLY A 155 26.48 15.41 7.11
CA GLY A 155 25.77 15.66 8.35
C GLY A 155 25.01 16.99 8.40
N THR A 156 25.01 17.79 7.33
CA THR A 156 24.23 19.03 7.25
C THR A 156 22.73 18.71 7.22
N GLU A 157 21.99 19.32 8.14
CA GLU A 157 20.54 19.11 8.30
C GLU A 157 19.75 20.34 7.85
N VAL A 158 18.78 20.13 6.96
CA VAL A 158 17.93 21.18 6.39
C VAL A 158 16.46 20.78 6.56
N TRP A 159 15.64 21.73 7.00
CA TRP A 159 14.18 21.56 7.10
C TRP A 159 13.51 22.38 6.00
N LEU A 160 12.75 21.71 5.13
CA LEU A 160 12.06 22.34 4.00
C LEU A 160 10.58 22.53 4.32
N GLU A 161 10.09 23.76 4.22
CA GLU A 161 8.72 24.13 4.61
C GLU A 161 7.71 23.94 3.46
N CYS A 162 6.72 23.07 3.68
CA CYS A 162 5.60 22.81 2.78
C CYS A 162 4.38 23.71 3.10
N ALA A 163 4.57 25.03 2.96
CA ALA A 163 3.54 26.05 3.17
C ALA A 163 2.27 25.86 2.32
N THR A 164 2.43 25.37 1.08
CA THR A 164 1.34 25.16 0.13
C THR A 164 1.22 23.67 -0.21
N PRO A 165 0.08 23.01 0.05
CA PRO A 165 -0.15 21.62 -0.37
C PRO A 165 0.00 21.46 -1.88
N GLY A 166 0.66 20.38 -2.33
CA GLY A 166 0.91 20.11 -3.76
C GLY A 166 2.02 20.96 -4.41
N ALA A 167 2.58 21.97 -3.73
CA ALA A 167 3.65 22.79 -4.28
C ALA A 167 4.97 22.02 -4.39
N THR A 168 5.78 22.35 -5.41
CA THR A 168 7.17 21.87 -5.52
C THR A 168 8.10 22.86 -4.83
N ILE A 169 8.92 22.39 -3.89
CA ILE A 169 9.88 23.19 -3.12
C ILE A 169 11.31 22.66 -3.32
N SER A 170 12.29 23.56 -3.39
CA SER A 170 13.71 23.22 -3.52
C SER A 170 14.48 23.56 -2.24
N PRO A 171 15.63 22.91 -2.00
CA PRO A 171 16.58 23.33 -0.97
C PRO A 171 17.07 24.77 -1.21
N PRO A 172 17.53 25.48 -0.16
CA PRO A 172 18.24 26.74 -0.33
C PRO A 172 19.61 26.50 -0.98
N GLU A 173 20.12 27.46 -1.77
CA GLU A 173 21.41 27.36 -2.48
C GLU A 173 22.62 27.07 -1.57
N SER A 174 22.49 27.31 -0.26
CA SER A 174 23.51 26.97 0.74
C SER A 174 23.56 25.49 1.13
N ALA A 175 22.57 24.68 0.70
CA ALA A 175 22.57 23.24 0.88
C ALA A 175 23.15 22.58 -0.37
N ALA A 176 24.17 21.73 -0.20
CA ALA A 176 24.89 21.08 -1.30
C ALA A 176 24.11 19.88 -1.90
N ILE A 177 22.87 20.12 -2.33
CA ILE A 177 21.95 19.11 -2.87
C ILE A 177 21.05 19.72 -3.94
N ASP A 178 20.99 19.09 -5.11
CA ASP A 178 20.16 19.52 -6.23
C ASP A 178 18.73 18.95 -6.15
N GLY A 179 17.80 19.54 -6.90
CA GLY A 179 16.44 19.01 -7.10
C GLY A 179 15.35 19.67 -6.25
N SER A 180 14.27 18.92 -6.02
CA SER A 180 13.07 19.39 -5.31
C SER A 180 12.22 18.27 -4.70
N ILE A 181 11.35 18.64 -3.76
CA ILE A 181 10.28 17.80 -3.19
C ILE A 181 8.93 18.36 -3.62
N THR A 182 7.98 17.47 -3.96
CA THR A 182 6.57 17.84 -4.08
C THR A 182 5.86 17.65 -2.75
N CYS A 183 5.36 18.74 -2.18
CA CYS A 183 4.61 18.74 -0.93
C CYS A 183 3.32 17.92 -1.03
N PRO A 184 2.97 17.10 -0.02
CA PRO A 184 1.71 16.36 -0.01
C PRO A 184 0.49 17.28 -0.19
N SER A 185 -0.47 16.86 -1.03
CA SER A 185 -1.78 17.52 -1.21
C SER A 185 -2.60 17.61 0.10
N LEU A 186 -2.20 16.85 1.12
CA LEU A 186 -2.81 16.77 2.46
C LEU A 186 -1.93 17.38 3.58
N SER A 187 -0.85 18.08 3.25
CA SER A 187 0.25 18.44 4.19
C SER A 187 -0.23 19.07 5.51
N SER A 188 -0.83 20.26 5.47
CA SER A 188 -1.10 21.08 6.65
C SER A 188 -2.25 20.57 7.52
N SER A 189 -3.32 20.03 6.92
CA SER A 189 -4.52 19.62 7.66
C SER A 189 -4.48 18.20 8.22
N LEU A 190 -3.49 17.39 7.83
CA LEU A 190 -3.49 15.95 8.11
C LEU A 190 -2.17 15.43 8.69
N LEU A 191 -1.03 15.81 8.10
CA LEU A 191 0.28 15.51 8.67
C LEU A 191 0.62 16.48 9.82
N CYS A 192 0.02 17.66 9.83
CA CYS A 192 0.08 18.64 10.91
C CYS A 192 -1.25 18.88 11.63
N THR A 193 -2.02 17.82 11.89
CA THR A 193 -3.24 17.92 12.70
C THR A 193 -2.96 18.56 14.07
N PRO A 194 -3.74 19.57 14.51
CA PRO A 194 -3.49 20.35 15.73
C PRO A 194 -3.70 19.59 17.07
N TYR A 195 -3.79 18.25 17.01
CA TYR A 195 -3.96 17.33 18.14
C TYR A 195 -2.66 16.65 18.56
N ALA A 196 -1.61 16.68 17.74
CA ALA A 196 -0.26 16.33 18.17
C ALA A 196 0.40 17.57 18.81
N CYS A 197 1.06 17.36 19.96
CA CYS A 197 1.85 18.37 20.66
C CYS A 197 3.31 17.86 20.76
N PRO A 198 4.12 17.92 19.67
CA PRO A 198 5.48 17.36 19.67
C PRO A 198 6.37 18.06 20.69
N GLY A 199 7.08 17.28 21.52
CA GLY A 199 7.96 17.81 22.58
C GLY A 199 7.25 18.30 23.85
N LEU A 200 5.92 18.38 23.88
CA LEU A 200 5.15 18.82 25.06
C LEU A 200 4.38 17.65 25.68
N THR A 201 4.84 17.15 26.83
CA THR A 201 4.01 16.26 27.67
C THR A 201 2.94 17.09 28.40
N CYS A 202 1.74 17.22 27.81
CA CYS A 202 0.55 17.72 28.51
C CYS A 202 0.16 16.73 29.63
N LYS A 203 0.77 16.88 30.81
CA LYS A 203 0.53 16.00 31.97
C LYS A 203 -0.88 16.26 32.54
N ASN A 204 -1.48 15.20 33.10
CA ASN A 204 -2.79 15.20 33.77
C ASN A 204 -3.96 15.59 32.84
N SER A 205 -4.38 14.64 31.99
CA SER A 205 -5.70 14.59 31.31
C SER A 205 -6.12 15.84 30.53
N SER A 206 -5.17 16.66 30.09
CA SER A 206 -5.39 17.90 29.36
C SER A 206 -5.21 17.69 27.86
N GLY A 207 -6.15 18.17 27.05
CA GLY A 207 -6.14 17.96 25.59
C GLY A 207 -5.15 18.89 24.88
N CYS A 208 -4.45 18.38 23.86
CA CYS A 208 -3.75 19.22 22.90
C CYS A 208 -4.77 19.82 21.91
N ASN A 209 -4.76 21.14 21.71
CA ASN A 209 -5.57 21.80 20.70
C ASN A 209 -4.80 23.01 20.14
N GLY A 210 -4.46 22.98 18.86
CA GLY A 210 -3.70 24.03 18.19
C GLY A 210 -2.21 24.03 18.54
N GLY A 211 -1.65 22.88 18.95
CA GLY A 211 -0.29 22.81 19.50
C GLY A 211 -0.16 23.37 20.93
N VAL A 212 -1.27 23.80 21.55
CA VAL A 212 -1.33 24.30 22.92
C VAL A 212 -1.95 23.23 23.83
N CYS A 213 -1.33 22.95 24.99
CA CYS A 213 -1.97 22.14 26.02
C CYS A 213 -3.14 22.92 26.65
N THR A 214 -4.37 22.53 26.33
CA THR A 214 -5.57 23.07 27.00
C THR A 214 -5.74 22.44 28.38
N CYS A 215 -5.29 23.17 29.41
CA CYS A 215 -5.65 22.85 30.79
C CYS A 215 -7.18 22.91 30.98
N GLY A 216 -7.70 22.10 31.90
CA GLY A 216 -9.13 22.11 32.25
C GLY A 216 -9.62 23.49 32.68
N THR A 217 -10.94 23.71 32.59
CA THR A 217 -11.61 25.03 32.65
C THR A 217 -11.41 25.88 33.92
N ALA A 218 -10.61 25.42 34.88
CA ALA A 218 -10.26 26.13 36.11
C ALA A 218 -8.96 26.97 36.04
N PHE A 219 -8.11 26.82 35.01
CA PHE A 219 -6.71 27.34 35.06
C PHE A 219 -6.27 28.32 33.96
N GLY A 220 -7.16 28.72 33.03
CA GLY A 220 -6.86 29.79 32.07
C GLY A 220 -5.70 29.49 31.11
N THR A 221 -4.91 30.50 30.76
CA THR A 221 -3.86 30.45 29.72
C THR A 221 -2.48 30.03 30.21
N SER A 222 -2.31 29.75 31.50
CA SER A 222 -1.01 29.36 32.09
C SER A 222 -1.19 28.16 33.01
N CYS A 223 -0.94 26.95 32.48
CA CYS A 223 -0.83 25.74 33.30
C CYS A 223 0.34 25.90 34.30
N PRO A 224 0.10 25.89 35.63
CA PRO A 224 1.16 26.11 36.60
C PRO A 224 2.11 24.91 36.69
N GLU A 225 3.40 25.19 36.87
CA GLU A 225 4.39 24.16 37.18
C GLU A 225 4.14 23.59 38.58
N ALA A 226 4.14 22.27 38.71
CA ALA A 226 3.96 21.61 40.01
C ALA A 226 5.26 21.70 40.80
N THR A 227 5.34 22.66 41.72
CA THR A 227 6.51 22.89 42.59
C THR A 227 6.84 21.65 43.42
N ASP A 228 8.05 21.10 43.26
CA ASP A 228 8.55 19.99 44.07
C ASP A 228 8.81 20.44 45.52
N GLY A 229 7.94 20.04 46.44
CA GLY A 229 7.95 20.44 47.85
C GLY A 229 8.78 19.51 48.72
N SER A 230 10.11 19.59 48.61
CA SER A 230 11.04 18.69 49.31
C SER A 230 11.35 19.12 50.76
N THR A 231 11.57 18.13 51.65
CA THR A 231 12.12 18.19 53.03
C THR A 231 11.29 18.86 54.16
N THR A 232 11.34 18.47 55.45
CA THR A 232 11.77 17.23 56.16
C THR A 232 10.89 16.97 57.45
N PRO A 233 11.33 16.67 58.72
CA PRO A 233 10.71 15.54 59.47
C PRO A 233 10.16 15.84 60.89
N GLY A 234 9.26 14.98 61.45
CA GLY A 234 8.91 15.07 62.89
C GLY A 234 7.73 14.24 63.46
N THR A 235 8.04 13.05 63.96
CA THR A 235 7.54 12.35 65.18
C THR A 235 6.22 12.79 65.92
N SER A 236 5.28 11.84 66.08
CA SER A 236 4.25 11.70 67.17
C SER A 236 3.07 12.73 67.23
N THR A 237 1.85 12.43 67.75
CA THR A 237 1.30 11.24 68.46
C THR A 237 -0.22 11.04 68.21
N SER A 238 -0.76 9.88 68.63
CA SER A 238 -2.20 9.46 68.75
C SER A 238 -3.22 10.55 69.14
N THR A 239 -4.50 10.51 68.72
CA THR A 239 -5.57 9.49 68.97
C THR A 239 -6.70 9.54 67.91
N SER A 240 -7.65 8.61 67.74
CA SER A 240 -7.93 7.25 68.29
C SER A 240 -8.93 6.48 67.39
N SER A 241 -8.81 5.15 67.31
CA SER A 241 -9.77 4.19 66.69
C SER A 241 -10.91 3.81 67.68
N PRO A 242 -11.79 2.76 67.53
CA PRO A 242 -11.74 1.51 66.72
C PRO A 242 -13.14 1.08 66.12
N PRO A 243 -13.43 -0.21 65.79
CA PRO A 243 -12.61 -1.35 65.34
C PRO A 243 -13.04 -1.95 63.97
N LEU A 244 -12.35 -3.01 63.53
CA LEU A 244 -12.74 -3.97 62.48
C LEU A 244 -12.15 -5.37 62.82
N ASN A 245 -12.28 -6.36 61.91
CA ASN A 245 -11.43 -7.58 61.79
C ASN A 245 -11.65 -8.77 62.78
N PRO A 246 -11.18 -10.03 62.53
CA PRO A 246 -10.64 -10.68 61.30
C PRO A 246 -11.12 -12.19 61.08
N PRO A 247 -10.32 -13.27 60.74
CA PRO A 247 -10.70 -14.35 59.77
C PRO A 247 -10.61 -15.79 60.44
N PRO A 248 -9.91 -16.90 60.01
CA PRO A 248 -9.26 -17.33 58.74
C PRO A 248 -9.27 -18.85 58.30
N ALA A 249 -9.03 -19.06 56.98
CA ALA A 249 -8.14 -20.07 56.32
C ALA A 249 -8.35 -21.63 56.29
N ASN A 250 -7.80 -22.18 55.18
CA ASN A 250 -7.55 -23.57 54.69
C ASN A 250 -6.47 -24.40 55.47
N PRO A 251 -6.05 -25.64 55.09
CA PRO A 251 -6.57 -26.73 54.20
C PRO A 251 -6.60 -28.11 54.98
N PRO A 252 -6.02 -29.30 54.60
CA PRO A 252 -5.75 -30.05 53.33
C PRO A 252 -6.08 -31.59 53.29
N THR A 253 -5.92 -32.22 52.10
CA THR A 253 -5.55 -33.65 51.77
C THR A 253 -6.38 -34.88 52.22
N GLY A 254 -6.63 -35.83 51.28
CA GLY A 254 -7.11 -37.21 51.52
C GLY A 254 -7.60 -37.96 50.25
N ASP A 255 -7.40 -39.28 50.16
CA ASP A 255 -7.67 -40.20 49.00
C ASP A 255 -7.89 -41.66 49.54
N PRO A 256 -8.21 -42.75 48.79
CA PRO A 256 -9.21 -43.03 47.73
C PRO A 256 -10.13 -44.29 48.01
N THR A 257 -11.05 -44.61 47.06
CA THR A 257 -11.60 -45.98 46.69
C THR A 257 -12.78 -46.66 47.45
N ALA A 258 -13.88 -46.97 46.72
CA ALA A 258 -14.78 -48.18 46.74
C ALA A 258 -15.95 -47.94 45.73
N GLN A 259 -16.43 -48.82 44.83
CA GLN A 259 -17.19 -50.10 44.96
C GLN A 259 -18.50 -50.01 45.80
N ASP A 260 -19.68 -50.56 45.40
CA ASP A 260 -20.02 -51.43 44.24
C ASP A 260 -21.54 -51.49 43.87
N THR A 261 -21.88 -52.11 42.72
CA THR A 261 -23.14 -52.80 42.31
C THR A 261 -24.54 -52.12 42.20
N SER A 262 -25.12 -52.25 40.99
CA SER A 262 -26.55 -52.52 40.68
C SER A 262 -27.61 -51.40 40.89
N THR A 263 -28.83 -51.40 40.32
CA THR A 263 -29.60 -52.35 39.47
C THR A 263 -30.22 -51.67 38.22
N SER A 264 -30.92 -52.44 37.38
CA SER A 264 -31.52 -52.02 36.09
C SER A 264 -33.03 -51.73 36.14
N THR A 265 -33.50 -50.71 35.39
CA THR A 265 -34.92 -50.54 35.03
C THR A 265 -35.04 -50.02 33.59
N SER A 266 -36.03 -50.49 32.82
CA SER A 266 -36.20 -50.18 31.39
C SER A 266 -37.54 -49.50 31.07
N SER A 267 -37.55 -48.62 30.06
CA SER A 267 -38.76 -48.01 29.46
C SER A 267 -38.43 -47.40 28.08
N PRO A 268 -39.43 -47.13 27.20
CA PRO A 268 -39.29 -47.34 25.76
C PRO A 268 -38.83 -46.12 24.93
N SER A 269 -38.46 -46.40 23.68
CA SER A 269 -37.97 -45.45 22.68
C SER A 269 -39.03 -44.46 22.18
N SER A 270 -38.62 -43.21 22.00
CA SER A 270 -39.24 -42.26 21.06
C SER A 270 -38.71 -42.46 19.64
N PRO A 271 -39.45 -42.06 18.59
CA PRO A 271 -38.98 -42.14 17.20
C PRO A 271 -37.82 -41.17 16.92
N ALA A 272 -36.98 -41.52 15.94
CA ALA A 272 -35.84 -40.71 15.53
C ALA A 272 -36.27 -39.44 14.77
N PRO A 273 -35.54 -38.32 14.88
CA PRO A 273 -35.73 -37.14 14.04
C PRO A 273 -35.47 -37.44 12.56
N GLU A 274 -36.26 -36.85 11.68
CA GLU A 274 -36.10 -36.97 10.22
C GLU A 274 -34.84 -36.22 9.75
N VAL A 275 -34.04 -36.86 8.88
CA VAL A 275 -32.75 -36.32 8.44
C VAL A 275 -32.98 -35.19 7.43
N PRO A 276 -32.49 -33.96 7.67
CA PRO A 276 -32.64 -32.87 6.71
C PRO A 276 -31.85 -33.18 5.42
N PRO A 277 -32.33 -32.71 4.25
CA PRO A 277 -31.68 -33.01 2.97
C PRO A 277 -30.23 -32.48 2.94
N PRO A 278 -29.32 -33.16 2.22
CA PRO A 278 -27.92 -32.77 2.15
C PRO A 278 -27.78 -31.36 1.56
N GLN A 279 -27.01 -30.51 2.24
CA GLN A 279 -26.69 -29.18 1.73
C GLN A 279 -25.89 -29.30 0.42
N PRO A 280 -26.04 -28.35 -0.52
CA PRO A 280 -25.16 -28.27 -1.69
C PRO A 280 -23.69 -28.22 -1.27
N PRO A 281 -22.76 -28.83 -2.03
CA PRO A 281 -21.35 -28.71 -1.73
C PRO A 281 -20.94 -27.24 -1.76
N LEU A 282 -20.19 -26.81 -0.74
CA LEU A 282 -19.63 -25.46 -0.70
C LEU A 282 -18.75 -25.22 -1.94
N PRO A 283 -18.75 -24.01 -2.52
CA PRO A 283 -17.81 -23.68 -3.57
C PRO A 283 -16.38 -23.86 -3.05
N PRO A 284 -15.43 -24.29 -3.91
CA PRO A 284 -14.03 -24.42 -3.50
C PRO A 284 -13.50 -23.06 -2.97
N PRO A 285 -12.61 -23.07 -1.97
CA PRO A 285 -12.01 -21.84 -1.48
C PRO A 285 -11.28 -21.13 -2.63
N PRO A 286 -11.30 -19.77 -2.66
CA PRO A 286 -10.59 -19.03 -3.70
C PRO A 286 -9.10 -19.38 -3.65
N SER A 287 -8.54 -19.72 -4.82
CA SER A 287 -7.12 -20.04 -4.96
C SER A 287 -6.27 -18.87 -4.45
N VAL A 288 -5.38 -19.14 -3.50
CA VAL A 288 -4.43 -18.15 -3.01
C VAL A 288 -3.56 -17.68 -4.19
N PRO A 289 -3.49 -16.38 -4.51
CA PRO A 289 -2.63 -15.90 -5.59
C PRO A 289 -1.16 -16.25 -5.33
N PRO A 290 -0.39 -16.66 -6.36
CA PRO A 290 1.02 -16.98 -6.19
C PRO A 290 1.80 -15.75 -5.71
N GLU A 291 2.71 -15.96 -4.76
CA GLU A 291 3.63 -14.93 -4.30
C GLU A 291 4.62 -14.60 -5.41
N LEU A 292 4.82 -13.32 -5.72
CA LEU A 292 5.73 -12.88 -6.78
C LEU A 292 7.00 -12.26 -6.19
N THR A 293 8.10 -12.44 -6.91
CA THR A 293 9.46 -12.07 -6.50
C THR A 293 10.21 -11.46 -7.69
N GLN A 294 11.02 -10.45 -7.42
CA GLN A 294 11.93 -9.83 -8.38
C GLN A 294 13.34 -10.44 -8.24
N ILE A 295 13.96 -10.82 -9.35
CA ILE A 295 15.38 -11.13 -9.44
C ILE A 295 16.04 -9.96 -10.18
N LYS A 296 17.03 -9.31 -9.56
CA LYS A 296 17.73 -8.16 -10.15
C LYS A 296 19.18 -8.48 -10.47
N TYR A 297 19.58 -8.17 -11.70
CA TYR A 297 20.95 -8.16 -12.17
C TYR A 297 21.31 -6.73 -12.57
N SER A 298 22.59 -6.37 -12.50
CA SER A 298 23.12 -5.17 -13.14
C SER A 298 24.42 -5.49 -13.85
N PHE A 299 24.65 -4.91 -15.01
CA PHE A 299 25.90 -5.05 -15.74
C PHE A 299 26.34 -3.70 -16.33
N THR A 300 27.65 -3.54 -16.45
CA THR A 300 28.27 -2.38 -17.10
C THR A 300 28.59 -2.75 -18.54
N ALA A 301 28.11 -1.96 -19.50
CA ALA A 301 28.38 -2.15 -20.92
C ALA A 301 29.05 -0.92 -21.53
N THR A 302 29.71 -1.10 -22.68
CA THR A 302 30.29 0.01 -23.44
C THR A 302 29.27 0.67 -24.38
N GLY A 303 29.65 1.79 -24.98
CA GLY A 303 28.79 2.66 -25.79
C GLY A 303 28.22 3.85 -25.00
N ASP A 304 27.26 4.54 -25.61
CA ASP A 304 26.46 5.61 -24.99
C ASP A 304 25.02 5.12 -24.71
N GLU A 305 24.27 5.80 -23.84
CA GLU A 305 22.85 5.47 -23.55
C GLU A 305 21.98 5.48 -24.83
N THR A 306 22.33 6.32 -25.81
CA THR A 306 21.66 6.38 -27.12
C THR A 306 21.83 5.12 -27.98
N ASP A 307 22.82 4.27 -27.69
CA ASP A 307 23.01 2.99 -28.39
C ASP A 307 22.04 1.90 -27.91
N TYR A 308 21.14 2.23 -26.97
CA TYR A 308 20.17 1.33 -26.35
C TYR A 308 18.74 1.84 -26.56
N ASP A 309 18.35 1.97 -27.83
CA ASP A 309 16.99 2.36 -28.21
C ASP A 309 15.92 1.33 -27.79
N ALA A 310 14.65 1.72 -27.93
CA ALA A 310 13.52 0.89 -27.53
C ALA A 310 13.43 -0.46 -28.29
N ALA A 311 13.97 -0.56 -29.51
CA ALA A 311 14.00 -1.80 -30.27
C ALA A 311 15.09 -2.74 -29.74
N LYS A 312 16.30 -2.23 -29.49
CA LYS A 312 17.39 -2.99 -28.86
C LYS A 312 17.00 -3.45 -27.46
N ILE A 313 16.38 -2.58 -26.65
CA ILE A 313 15.84 -2.94 -25.33
C ILE A 313 14.76 -4.03 -25.45
N SER A 314 13.85 -3.96 -26.43
CA SER A 314 12.86 -5.02 -26.66
C SER A 314 13.54 -6.37 -26.97
N SER A 315 14.51 -6.38 -27.89
CA SER A 315 15.25 -7.61 -28.21
C SER A 315 16.01 -8.16 -27.01
N MET A 316 16.61 -7.30 -26.17
CA MET A 316 17.25 -7.71 -24.91
C MET A 316 16.24 -8.32 -23.93
N LYS A 317 15.03 -7.74 -23.81
CA LYS A 317 13.95 -8.30 -22.99
C LYS A 317 13.54 -9.69 -23.46
N ASP A 318 13.35 -9.88 -24.77
CA ASP A 318 12.99 -11.19 -25.36
C ASP A 318 14.06 -12.26 -25.09
N ILE A 319 15.35 -11.93 -25.30
CA ILE A 319 16.48 -12.83 -25.08
C ILE A 319 16.60 -13.23 -23.61
N ILE A 320 16.45 -12.28 -22.68
CA ILE A 320 16.50 -12.53 -21.24
C ILE A 320 15.29 -13.34 -20.77
N ALA A 321 14.08 -12.99 -21.24
CA ALA A 321 12.84 -13.69 -20.90
C ALA A 321 12.90 -15.17 -21.30
N ALA A 322 13.35 -15.45 -22.53
CA ALA A 322 13.54 -16.81 -23.05
C ALA A 322 14.58 -17.63 -22.27
N LYS A 323 15.58 -16.99 -21.62
CA LYS A 323 16.54 -17.65 -20.74
C LYS A 323 16.04 -17.81 -19.31
N ALA A 324 15.18 -16.92 -18.84
CA ALA A 324 14.59 -16.92 -17.51
C ALA A 324 13.32 -17.79 -17.39
N GLY A 325 12.72 -18.19 -18.52
CA GLY A 325 11.48 -18.97 -18.56
C GLY A 325 10.21 -18.15 -18.35
N VAL A 326 10.26 -16.83 -18.58
CA VAL A 326 9.14 -15.88 -18.41
C VAL A 326 8.76 -15.21 -19.74
N THR A 327 7.71 -14.39 -19.77
CA THR A 327 7.42 -13.52 -20.94
C THR A 327 8.20 -12.20 -20.87
N ALA A 328 8.35 -11.50 -22.00
CA ALA A 328 9.04 -10.21 -22.05
C ALA A 328 8.41 -9.15 -21.12
N ASP A 329 7.09 -9.22 -20.87
CA ASP A 329 6.37 -8.33 -19.94
C ASP A 329 6.84 -8.47 -18.48
N HIS A 330 7.43 -9.62 -18.14
CA HIS A 330 8.00 -9.90 -16.82
C HIS A 330 9.48 -9.50 -16.73
N VAL A 331 10.07 -8.96 -17.79
CA VAL A 331 11.45 -8.46 -17.81
C VAL A 331 11.44 -6.95 -18.00
N ASP A 332 12.01 -6.22 -17.05
CA ASP A 332 12.32 -4.82 -17.21
C ASP A 332 13.81 -4.54 -17.30
N ILE A 333 14.18 -3.54 -18.10
CA ILE A 333 15.55 -3.16 -18.39
C ILE A 333 15.64 -1.65 -18.32
N LYS A 334 16.35 -1.14 -17.32
CA LYS A 334 16.69 0.27 -17.19
C LYS A 334 18.15 0.50 -17.56
N VAL A 335 18.38 1.40 -18.50
CA VAL A 335 19.70 1.88 -18.92
C VAL A 335 19.97 3.23 -18.21
N THR A 336 21.24 3.54 -17.91
CA THR A 336 21.65 4.81 -17.30
C THR A 336 23.01 5.27 -17.85
N ALA A 337 23.12 6.54 -18.24
CA ALA A 337 24.36 7.18 -18.70
C ALA A 337 25.52 7.13 -17.69
N GLY A 338 26.74 7.06 -18.22
CA GLY A 338 28.00 6.95 -17.46
C GLY A 338 28.41 5.49 -17.27
N SER A 339 29.26 4.97 -18.17
CA SER A 339 29.61 3.53 -18.29
C SER A 339 28.36 2.66 -18.26
N VAL A 340 27.64 2.64 -19.39
CA VAL A 340 26.23 2.25 -19.54
C VAL A 340 25.79 1.17 -18.55
N ASN A 341 25.15 1.59 -17.46
CA ASN A 341 24.72 0.69 -16.40
C ASN A 341 23.32 0.18 -16.73
N VAL A 342 23.24 -1.13 -17.00
CA VAL A 342 22.01 -1.80 -17.41
C VAL A 342 21.49 -2.64 -16.24
N VAL A 343 20.40 -2.21 -15.62
CA VAL A 343 19.71 -2.93 -14.55
C VAL A 343 18.57 -3.75 -15.16
N VAL A 344 18.66 -5.07 -15.01
CA VAL A 344 17.64 -6.03 -15.45
C VAL A 344 16.84 -6.49 -14.22
N THR A 345 15.51 -6.36 -14.28
CA THR A 345 14.58 -6.86 -13.26
C THR A 345 13.68 -7.93 -13.87
N ILE A 346 13.71 -9.14 -13.32
CA ILE A 346 12.90 -10.28 -13.78
C ILE A 346 11.85 -10.58 -12.69
N VAL A 347 10.57 -10.55 -13.04
CA VAL A 347 9.45 -10.93 -12.16
C VAL A 347 9.12 -12.41 -12.37
N THR A 348 9.09 -13.20 -11.30
CA THR A 348 8.70 -14.61 -11.35
C THR A 348 8.04 -15.02 -10.03
N GLU A 349 7.49 -16.23 -9.97
CA GLU A 349 6.87 -16.77 -8.75
C GLU A 349 7.94 -17.07 -7.68
N ALA A 350 7.61 -16.87 -6.40
CA ALA A 350 8.58 -16.94 -5.30
C ALA A 350 9.22 -18.34 -5.16
N GLU A 351 8.46 -19.40 -5.45
CA GLU A 351 8.98 -20.78 -5.45
C GLU A 351 9.94 -21.08 -6.61
N THR A 352 9.81 -20.39 -7.75
CA THR A 352 10.75 -20.54 -8.88
C THR A 352 11.93 -19.57 -8.78
N ALA A 353 11.79 -18.44 -8.09
CA ALA A 353 12.76 -17.33 -8.10
C ALA A 353 14.20 -17.74 -7.79
N SER A 354 14.44 -18.53 -6.73
CA SER A 354 15.79 -19.00 -6.38
C SER A 354 16.37 -19.97 -7.41
N ALA A 355 15.54 -20.80 -8.05
CA ALA A 355 15.97 -21.72 -9.10
C ALA A 355 16.31 -20.94 -10.39
N THR A 356 15.47 -19.98 -10.79
CA THR A 356 15.71 -19.09 -11.93
C THR A 356 16.93 -18.20 -11.71
N ALA A 357 17.11 -17.62 -10.52
CA ALA A 357 18.31 -16.85 -10.20
C ALA A 357 19.59 -17.68 -10.31
N THR A 358 19.54 -18.95 -9.89
CA THR A 358 20.67 -19.89 -9.98
C THR A 358 20.95 -20.32 -11.42
N SER A 359 19.93 -20.68 -12.20
CA SER A 359 20.09 -21.12 -13.60
C SER A 359 20.58 -19.99 -14.52
N LEU A 360 20.22 -18.75 -14.22
CA LEU A 360 20.69 -17.56 -14.94
C LEU A 360 22.12 -17.13 -14.56
N SER A 361 22.59 -17.44 -13.35
CA SER A 361 23.89 -16.96 -12.82
C SER A 361 25.00 -18.02 -12.74
N THR A 362 24.71 -19.29 -13.03
CA THR A 362 25.68 -20.39 -12.91
C THR A 362 25.81 -21.22 -14.19
N GLY A 363 26.98 -21.85 -14.39
CA GLY A 363 27.23 -22.74 -15.51
C GLY A 363 27.09 -22.06 -16.88
N SER A 364 26.01 -22.37 -17.59
CA SER A 364 25.67 -21.81 -18.91
C SER A 364 24.62 -20.69 -18.85
N GLY A 365 24.37 -20.14 -17.65
CA GLY A 365 23.44 -19.03 -17.43
C GLY A 365 23.90 -17.73 -18.10
N ILE A 366 22.94 -16.92 -18.57
CA ILE A 366 23.20 -15.69 -19.32
C ILE A 366 23.96 -14.63 -18.50
N PHE A 367 23.81 -14.60 -17.19
CA PHE A 367 24.52 -13.69 -16.28
C PHE A 367 25.66 -14.38 -15.51
N ALA A 368 26.14 -15.55 -15.96
CA ALA A 368 27.27 -16.25 -15.33
C ALA A 368 28.63 -15.57 -15.60
N SER A 369 28.74 -14.77 -16.67
CA SER A 369 29.89 -13.93 -16.99
C SER A 369 29.51 -12.89 -18.07
N GLY A 370 30.34 -11.85 -18.26
CA GLY A 370 30.15 -10.90 -19.37
C GLY A 370 30.10 -11.61 -20.73
N THR A 371 31.05 -12.50 -21.00
CA THR A 371 31.10 -13.27 -22.25
C THR A 371 29.90 -14.21 -22.46
N ALA A 372 29.28 -14.72 -21.39
CA ALA A 372 28.03 -15.48 -21.51
C ALA A 372 26.85 -14.57 -21.93
N LEU A 373 26.79 -13.35 -21.39
CA LEU A 373 25.80 -12.33 -21.73
C LEU A 373 25.98 -11.84 -23.18
N GLU A 374 27.19 -11.45 -23.55
CA GLU A 374 27.59 -11.06 -24.93
C GLU A 374 27.22 -12.16 -25.93
N THR A 375 27.60 -13.41 -25.66
CA THR A 375 27.30 -14.55 -26.54
C THR A 375 25.80 -14.77 -26.67
N ALA A 376 25.02 -14.65 -25.59
CA ALA A 376 23.57 -14.81 -25.65
C ALA A 376 22.89 -13.69 -26.45
N MET A 377 23.35 -12.44 -26.27
CA MET A 377 22.83 -11.27 -26.99
C MET A 377 23.17 -11.34 -28.48
N ALA A 378 24.41 -11.68 -28.84
CA ALA A 378 24.85 -11.81 -30.23
C ALA A 378 24.08 -12.91 -30.98
N ASN A 379 23.77 -14.03 -30.32
CA ASN A 379 22.91 -15.08 -30.89
C ASN A 379 21.46 -14.62 -31.14
N GLY A 380 20.99 -13.59 -30.43
CA GLY A 380 19.71 -12.91 -30.67
C GLY A 380 19.80 -11.69 -31.60
N GLY A 381 20.96 -11.43 -32.21
CA GLY A 381 21.19 -10.29 -33.11
C GLY A 381 21.50 -8.96 -32.43
N VAL A 382 21.70 -8.95 -31.10
CA VAL A 382 22.02 -7.74 -30.32
C VAL A 382 23.52 -7.69 -30.04
N SER A 383 24.20 -6.63 -30.49
CA SER A 383 25.60 -6.38 -30.12
C SER A 383 25.68 -5.48 -28.89
N ILE A 384 26.40 -5.97 -27.87
CA ILE A 384 26.86 -5.24 -26.68
C ILE A 384 28.23 -5.78 -26.29
N ASP A 385 29.07 -4.95 -25.68
CA ASP A 385 30.33 -5.34 -25.05
C ASP A 385 30.21 -5.10 -23.54
N VAL A 386 30.56 -6.08 -22.70
CA VAL A 386 30.20 -6.10 -21.28
C VAL A 386 31.44 -6.11 -20.38
N GLU A 387 31.69 -4.99 -19.70
CA GLU A 387 32.84 -4.81 -18.82
C GLU A 387 32.74 -5.64 -17.52
N SER A 388 31.54 -5.72 -16.93
CA SER A 388 31.30 -6.49 -15.70
C SER A 388 29.83 -6.84 -15.50
N VAL A 389 29.57 -7.95 -14.79
CA VAL A 389 28.21 -8.41 -14.41
C VAL A 389 28.15 -8.59 -12.89
N THR A 390 27.15 -7.99 -12.26
CA THR A 390 26.87 -8.08 -10.82
C THR A 390 25.97 -9.28 -10.52
N GLN A 391 26.17 -9.90 -9.35
CA GLN A 391 25.40 -11.07 -8.91
C GLN A 391 23.92 -10.75 -8.67
N ALA A 392 23.07 -11.78 -8.83
CA ALA A 392 21.63 -11.71 -8.65
C ALA A 392 21.24 -11.26 -7.23
N THR A 393 20.41 -10.22 -7.10
CA THR A 393 19.71 -9.89 -5.85
C THR A 393 18.24 -10.29 -5.97
N THR A 394 17.79 -11.24 -5.15
CA THR A 394 16.39 -11.65 -5.06
C THR A 394 15.64 -10.79 -4.05
N ILE A 395 14.50 -10.22 -4.44
CA ILE A 395 13.67 -9.32 -3.63
C ILE A 395 12.21 -9.80 -3.68
N LEU A 396 11.68 -10.25 -2.54
CA LEU A 396 10.26 -10.59 -2.41
C LEU A 396 9.40 -9.36 -2.77
N ALA A 397 8.51 -9.47 -3.75
CA ALA A 397 7.75 -8.31 -4.25
C ALA A 397 6.43 -8.12 -3.49
N PHE A 398 5.89 -9.18 -2.88
CA PHE A 398 4.72 -9.16 -2.03
C PHE A 398 4.90 -10.16 -0.89
N SER A 399 4.45 -9.81 0.32
CA SER A 399 4.01 -10.83 1.28
C SER A 399 2.47 -10.88 1.20
N PRO A 400 1.83 -12.06 1.21
CA PRO A 400 0.37 -12.11 1.33
C PRO A 400 -0.04 -11.47 2.66
N PRO A 401 -1.07 -10.59 2.70
CA PRO A 401 -1.52 -9.99 3.95
C PRO A 401 -1.97 -11.09 4.92
N PRO A 402 -1.71 -10.95 6.23
CA PRO A 402 -2.05 -11.98 7.21
C PRO A 402 -3.56 -12.28 7.13
N SER A 403 -3.89 -13.55 6.88
CA SER A 403 -5.27 -13.99 6.68
C SER A 403 -6.12 -13.63 7.89
N LEU A 404 -7.06 -12.69 7.70
CA LEU A 404 -7.90 -12.16 8.76
C LEU A 404 -8.65 -13.30 9.49
N PRO A 405 -8.85 -13.19 10.81
CA PRO A 405 -9.61 -14.18 11.56
C PRO A 405 -11.01 -14.31 10.96
N GLN A 406 -11.36 -15.52 10.56
CA GLN A 406 -12.60 -15.82 9.85
C GLN A 406 -13.81 -15.42 10.73
N PRO A 407 -14.79 -14.65 10.21
CA PRO A 407 -15.89 -14.16 11.02
C PRO A 407 -16.71 -15.33 11.57
N SER A 408 -16.97 -15.30 12.87
CA SER A 408 -17.80 -16.30 13.55
C SER A 408 -19.17 -16.45 12.88
N PRO A 409 -19.70 -17.68 12.76
CA PRO A 409 -21.01 -17.88 12.13
C PRO A 409 -22.10 -17.10 12.88
N PRO A 410 -23.06 -16.49 12.15
CA PRO A 410 -24.13 -15.72 12.77
C PRO A 410 -25.01 -16.62 13.65
N PRO A 411 -25.60 -16.09 14.74
CA PRO A 411 -26.48 -16.86 15.62
C PRO A 411 -27.73 -17.34 14.86
N PRO A 412 -28.34 -18.48 15.25
CA PRO A 412 -29.51 -19.02 14.57
C PRO A 412 -30.68 -18.03 14.51
N VAL A 413 -31.16 -17.75 13.31
CA VAL A 413 -32.35 -16.94 13.09
C VAL A 413 -33.58 -17.74 13.51
N LEU A 414 -34.33 -17.25 14.49
CA LEU A 414 -35.61 -17.84 14.89
C LEU A 414 -36.63 -17.72 13.73
N PRO A 415 -37.43 -18.76 13.44
CA PRO A 415 -38.42 -18.70 12.38
C PRO A 415 -39.53 -17.68 12.73
N PRO A 416 -40.05 -16.93 11.74
CA PRO A 416 -41.13 -15.98 11.97
C PRO A 416 -42.45 -16.72 12.32
N PRO A 417 -43.33 -16.13 13.16
CA PRO A 417 -44.62 -16.73 13.48
C PRO A 417 -45.51 -16.77 12.23
N SER A 418 -46.13 -17.92 11.99
CA SER A 418 -47.01 -18.16 10.84
C SER A 418 -48.32 -17.37 10.95
N GLY A 419 -48.62 -16.51 9.98
CA GLY A 419 -49.85 -15.71 9.98
C GLY A 419 -50.30 -15.24 8.60
N GLY A 420 -51.59 -15.50 8.30
CA GLY A 420 -52.42 -14.73 7.37
C GLY A 420 -51.99 -14.63 5.89
N SER A 421 -52.53 -15.49 5.04
CA SER A 421 -52.50 -15.30 3.58
C SER A 421 -53.25 -14.04 3.13
N ASN A 422 -52.63 -13.20 2.29
CA ASN A 422 -53.31 -12.13 1.54
C ASN A 422 -52.56 -11.83 0.23
N ASN A 423 -53.23 -11.97 -0.91
CA ASN A 423 -52.63 -11.87 -2.25
C ASN A 423 -52.85 -10.48 -2.88
N THR A 424 -52.16 -9.44 -2.40
CA THR A 424 -52.30 -8.07 -2.94
C THR A 424 -50.97 -7.33 -3.06
N ALA A 425 -50.24 -7.53 -4.16
CA ALA A 425 -49.10 -6.69 -4.56
C ALA A 425 -49.03 -6.62 -6.11
N ALA A 426 -49.69 -5.62 -6.70
CA ALA A 426 -49.90 -5.54 -8.14
C ALA A 426 -49.06 -4.45 -8.81
N ILE A 427 -48.45 -4.82 -9.95
CA ILE A 427 -48.35 -3.99 -11.17
C ILE A 427 -47.90 -2.53 -10.96
N VAL A 428 -46.63 -2.31 -10.60
CA VAL A 428 -45.92 -1.03 -10.85
C VAL A 428 -44.53 -1.31 -11.41
N GLY A 429 -44.46 -1.66 -12.70
CA GLY A 429 -43.18 -1.96 -13.39
C GLY A 429 -43.19 -1.79 -14.92
N GLY A 430 -44.29 -1.31 -15.51
CA GLY A 430 -44.49 -1.32 -16.97
C GLY A 430 -44.34 0.02 -17.71
N ALA A 431 -44.06 1.13 -17.02
CA ALA A 431 -44.22 2.48 -17.60
C ALA A 431 -42.91 3.16 -18.06
N VAL A 432 -41.76 2.84 -17.46
CA VAL A 432 -40.52 3.64 -17.65
C VAL A 432 -39.70 3.19 -18.88
N GLY A 433 -39.75 1.90 -19.25
CA GLY A 433 -38.95 1.37 -20.37
C GLY A 433 -39.33 1.90 -21.76
N GLY A 434 -40.59 2.32 -21.96
CA GLY A 434 -41.09 2.74 -23.27
C GLY A 434 -40.57 4.10 -23.75
N ALA A 435 -40.33 5.05 -22.84
CA ALA A 435 -39.90 6.40 -23.21
C ALA A 435 -38.44 6.44 -23.69
N SER A 436 -37.53 5.76 -22.97
CA SER A 436 -36.10 5.78 -23.24
C SER A 436 -35.75 5.17 -24.61
N GLY A 437 -36.39 4.05 -24.98
CA GLY A 437 -36.13 3.35 -26.24
C GLY A 437 -36.41 4.19 -27.48
N LEU A 438 -37.49 4.99 -27.46
CA LEU A 438 -37.83 5.89 -28.57
C LEU A 438 -36.82 7.03 -28.73
N ILE A 439 -36.29 7.58 -27.63
CA ILE A 439 -35.30 8.66 -27.67
C ILE A 439 -33.97 8.16 -28.28
N PHE A 440 -33.45 7.02 -27.82
CA PHE A 440 -32.22 6.44 -28.39
C PHE A 440 -32.39 6.01 -29.86
N GLY A 441 -33.55 5.48 -30.24
CA GLY A 441 -33.87 5.15 -31.64
C GLY A 441 -33.83 6.36 -32.57
N LEU A 442 -34.40 7.49 -32.15
CA LEU A 442 -34.38 8.75 -32.94
C LEU A 442 -32.97 9.34 -33.06
N ILE A 443 -32.17 9.31 -31.99
CA ILE A 443 -30.77 9.76 -32.02
C ILE A 443 -29.93 8.89 -32.98
N GLY A 444 -30.07 7.56 -32.90
CA GLY A 444 -29.39 6.64 -33.81
C GLY A 444 -29.76 6.87 -35.28
N PHE A 445 -31.03 7.09 -35.59
CA PHE A 445 -31.49 7.39 -36.95
C PHE A 445 -30.96 8.72 -37.48
N ALA A 446 -30.87 9.76 -36.63
CA ALA A 446 -30.28 11.05 -36.99
C ALA A 446 -28.78 10.92 -37.32
N VAL A 447 -28.01 10.19 -36.49
CA VAL A 447 -26.58 9.93 -36.73
C VAL A 447 -26.37 9.11 -38.02
N TYR A 448 -27.19 8.09 -38.26
CA TYR A 448 -27.14 7.29 -39.49
C TYR A 448 -27.38 8.15 -40.75
N LYS A 449 -28.41 9.01 -40.74
CA LYS A 449 -28.65 9.96 -41.86
C LYS A 449 -27.49 10.94 -42.04
N LYS A 450 -26.89 11.44 -40.95
CA LYS A 450 -25.75 12.39 -41.03
C LYS A 450 -24.54 11.74 -41.70
N LYS A 451 -24.14 10.52 -41.31
CA LYS A 451 -23.07 9.76 -42.01
C LYS A 451 -23.38 9.53 -43.49
N LYS A 452 -24.63 9.17 -43.83
CA LYS A 452 -25.04 8.90 -45.23
C LYS A 452 -25.05 10.15 -46.13
N ALA A 453 -25.16 11.35 -45.54
CA ALA A 453 -24.99 12.61 -46.26
C ALA A 453 -23.51 12.91 -46.55
N THR A 454 -22.62 12.75 -45.56
CA THR A 454 -21.17 13.01 -45.72
C THR A 454 -20.54 12.15 -46.82
N VAL A 455 -20.90 10.86 -46.90
CA VAL A 455 -20.39 9.94 -47.94
C VAL A 455 -20.76 10.41 -49.36
N LYS A 456 -21.86 11.14 -49.55
CA LYS A 456 -22.26 11.69 -50.86
C LYS A 456 -21.47 12.93 -51.32
N HIS A 457 -20.70 13.57 -50.44
CA HIS A 457 -19.85 14.72 -50.79
C HIS A 457 -18.38 14.35 -51.07
N ILE A 458 -18.04 13.06 -51.03
CA ILE A 458 -16.69 12.53 -51.35
C ILE A 458 -16.71 11.78 -52.72
N ALA A 459 -17.85 11.75 -53.39
CA ALA A 459 -18.06 11.08 -54.67
C ALA A 459 -18.93 11.93 -55.63
N ALA A 460 -18.42 13.13 -55.96
CA ALA A 460 -18.92 14.04 -56.99
C ALA A 460 -17.75 14.88 -57.51
#